data_AF-A0A2E9NQ98-F1
#
_entry.id   AF-A0A2E9NQ98-F1
#
_cell.length_a   1.000
_cell.length_b   1.000
_cell.length_c   1.000
_cell.angle_alpha   90.00
_cell.angle_beta   90.00
_cell.angle_gamma   90.00
#
_symmetry.space_group_name_H-M   'P 1'
#
loop_
_entity.id
_entity.type
_entity.pdbx_description
1 polymer ?
#
loop_
_entity_poly.entity_id
_entity_poly.type
_entity_poly.pdbx_seq_one_letter_code
_entity_poly.pdbx_strand_id
1 'polypeptide(L)' 'MRGSVLRLTLDRRVALPVGATLMAPAVALAVGKFRWESWLTDGSGLVLGATGAALLAVALSGRRPDWVD' A
#
# COMPACT_ATOMS: atom_id res chain seq x y z
N MET A 1 18.47 3.19 -8.92
CA MET A 1 17.25 2.54 -8.42
C MET A 1 16.30 3.48 -7.67
N ARG A 2 16.79 4.37 -6.79
CA ARG A 2 15.95 5.28 -5.96
C ARG A 2 14.93 6.13 -6.74
N GLY A 3 15.32 6.67 -7.90
CA GLY A 3 14.44 7.49 -8.74
C GLY A 3 13.28 6.69 -9.37
N SER A 4 13.53 5.47 -9.83
CA SER A 4 12.51 4.62 -10.46
C SER A 4 11.41 4.20 -9.48
N VAL A 5 11.77 3.92 -8.22
CA VAL A 5 10.82 3.57 -7.16
C VAL A 5 9.88 4.75 -6.89
N LEU A 6 10.43 5.95 -6.71
CA LEU A 6 9.64 7.18 -6.52
C LEU A 6 8.70 7.44 -7.68
N ARG A 7 9.16 7.25 -8.92
CA ARG A 7 8.33 7.41 -10.12
C ARG A 7 7.14 6.45 -10.14
N LEU A 8 7.36 5.19 -9.77
CA LEU A 8 6.30 4.19 -9.64
C LEU A 8 5.33 4.50 -8.48
N THR A 9 5.82 5.08 -7.39
CA THR A 9 5.00 5.40 -6.22
C THR A 9 4.12 6.63 -6.43
N LEU A 10 4.59 7.57 -7.26
CA LEU A 10 3.90 8.83 -7.59
C LEU A 10 2.96 8.70 -8.79
N ASP A 11 3.06 7.63 -9.58
CA ASP A 11 2.11 7.38 -10.67
C ASP A 11 0.79 6.87 -10.08
N ARG A 12 -0.23 7.74 -10.08
CA ARG A 12 -1.55 7.45 -9.52
C ARG A 12 -2.19 6.18 -10.08
N ARG A 13 -1.90 5.81 -11.34
CA ARG A 13 -2.44 4.60 -11.98
C ARG A 13 -1.82 3.32 -11.44
N VAL A 14 -0.61 3.39 -10.90
CA VAL A 14 0.11 2.25 -10.31
C VAL A 14 -0.03 2.24 -8.80
N ALA A 15 0.05 3.40 -8.15
CA ALA A 15 -0.06 3.55 -6.71
C ALA A 15 -1.42 3.11 -6.16
N LEU A 16 -2.52 3.37 -6.87
CA LEU A 16 -3.87 2.93 -6.49
C LEU A 16 -4.02 1.41 -6.44
N PRO A 17 -3.79 0.66 -7.56
CA PRO A 17 -3.94 -0.79 -7.52
C PRO A 17 -2.93 -1.44 -6.59
N VAL A 18 -1.67 -0.99 -6.56
CA VAL A 18 -0.65 -1.57 -5.66
C VAL A 18 -0.99 -1.31 -4.19
N GLY A 19 -1.41 -0.09 -3.85
CA GLY A 19 -1.87 0.26 -2.51
C GLY A 19 -3.08 -0.57 -2.08
N ALA A 20 -4.06 -0.74 -2.97
CA ALA A 20 -5.24 -1.57 -2.71
C ALA A 20 -4.89 -3.05 -2.54
N THR A 21 -4.01 -3.60 -3.38
CA THR A 21 -3.54 -4.99 -3.26
C THR A 21 -2.79 -5.23 -1.96
N LEU A 22 -1.96 -4.29 -1.51
CA LEU A 22 -1.27 -4.40 -0.21
C LEU A 22 -2.23 -4.26 0.97
N MET A 23 -3.23 -3.38 0.86
CA MET A 23 -4.16 -3.13 1.95
C MET A 23 -5.19 -4.27 2.10
N ALA A 24 -5.53 -4.97 1.02
CA ALA A 24 -6.50 -6.07 1.02
C ALA A 24 -6.21 -7.18 2.05
N PRO A 25 -5.00 -7.78 2.12
CA PRO A 25 -4.69 -8.79 3.14
C PRO A 25 -4.69 -8.21 4.56
N ALA A 26 -4.28 -6.96 4.75
CA ALA A 26 -4.31 -6.32 6.07
C ALA A 26 -5.75 -6.10 6.57
N VAL A 27 -6.67 -5.66 5.68
CA VAL A 27 -8.10 -5.54 6.00
C VAL A 27 -8.74 -6.90 6.21
N ALA A 28 -8.38 -7.90 5.40
CA ALA A 28 -8.87 -9.26 5.56
C ALA A 28 -8.51 -9.82 6.94
N LEU A 29 -7.26 -9.68 7.38
CA LEU A 29 -6.81 -10.08 8.72
C LEU A 29 -7.48 -9.25 9.83
N ALA A 30 -7.70 -7.95 9.63
CA ALA A 30 -8.35 -7.11 10.63
C ALA A 30 -9.83 -7.44 10.85
N VAL A 31 -10.54 -7.92 9.82
CA VAL A 31 -11.98 -8.21 9.86
C VAL A 31 -12.26 -9.69 10.11
N GLY A 32 -11.46 -10.58 9.54
CA GLY A 32 -11.60 -12.02 9.68
C GLY A 32 -10.90 -12.53 10.93
N LYS A 33 -11.63 -13.14 11.87
CA LYS A 33 -11.02 -13.88 12.96
C LYS A 33 -10.50 -15.22 12.45
N PHE A 34 -9.23 -15.26 12.03
CA PHE A 34 -8.64 -16.48 11.53
C PHE A 34 -8.08 -17.33 12.67
N ARG A 35 -8.39 -18.63 12.67
CA ARG A 35 -7.94 -19.56 13.72
C ARG A 35 -6.43 -19.87 13.68
N TRP A 36 -5.74 -19.42 12.63
CA TRP A 36 -4.29 -19.57 12.37
C TRP A 36 -3.52 -18.25 12.59
N GLU A 37 -4.18 -17.23 13.13
CA GLU A 37 -3.58 -15.94 13.43
C GLU A 37 -2.41 -16.13 14.40
N SER A 38 -1.24 -15.69 13.98
CA SER A 38 0.01 -15.79 14.73
C SER A 38 0.70 -14.44 14.74
N TRP A 39 1.71 -14.29 15.61
CA TRP A 39 2.47 -13.05 15.73
C TRP A 39 3.08 -12.57 14.40
N LEU A 40 3.36 -13.50 13.47
CA LEU A 40 3.84 -13.20 12.12
C LEU A 40 2.77 -12.56 11.25
N THR A 41 1.52 -13.04 11.34
CA THR A 41 0.38 -12.53 10.57
C THR A 41 -0.04 -11.15 11.09
N ASP A 42 -0.03 -10.94 12.40
CA ASP A 42 -0.24 -9.63 13.03
C ASP A 42 0.79 -8.59 12.57
N GLY A 43 2.08 -8.93 12.66
CA GLY A 43 3.15 -8.03 12.21
C GLY A 43 3.08 -7.72 10.72
N SER A 44 2.79 -8.73 9.89
CA SER A 44 2.62 -8.55 8.44
C SER A 44 1.40 -7.69 8.11
N GLY A 45 0.29 -7.82 8.86
CA GLY A 45 -0.91 -6.99 8.70
C GLY A 45 -0.64 -5.52 9.00
N LEU A 46 0.16 -5.23 10.04
CA LEU A 46 0.63 -3.88 10.35
C LEU A 46 1.48 -3.28 9.23
N VAL A 47 2.47 -4.02 8.72
CA VAL A 47 3.37 -3.53 7.66
C VAL A 47 2.61 -3.33 6.35
N LEU A 48 1.80 -4.31 5.95
CA LEU A 48 1.00 -4.26 4.72
C LEU A 48 -0.08 -3.17 4.80
N GLY A 49 -0.73 -3.05 5.96
CA GLY A 49 -1.75 -2.02 6.21
C GLY A 49 -1.17 -0.61 6.19
N ALA A 50 -0.06 -0.38 6.90
CA ALA A 50 0.63 0.92 6.91
C ALA A 50 1.16 1.29 5.51
N THR A 51 1.76 0.33 4.80
CA THR A 51 2.29 0.58 3.46
C THR A 51 1.16 0.81 2.44
N GLY A 52 0.10 0.01 2.48
CA GLY A 52 -1.08 0.19 1.63
C GLY A 52 -1.76 1.55 1.87
N ALA A 53 -1.95 1.93 3.14
CA ALA A 53 -2.50 3.23 3.50
C ALA A 53 -1.61 4.40 3.02
N ALA A 54 -0.30 4.28 3.16
CA ALA A 54 0.64 5.29 2.66
C ALA A 54 0.57 5.45 1.13
N LEU A 55 0.49 4.34 0.39
CA LEU A 55 0.35 4.37 -1.07
C LEU A 55 -0.98 4.99 -1.52
N LEU A 56 -2.08 4.66 -0.83
CA LEU A 56 -3.39 5.27 -1.09
C LEU A 56 -3.38 6.77 -0.75
N ALA A 57 -2.77 7.16 0.37
CA ALA A 57 -2.63 8.57 0.74
C ALA A 57 -1.81 9.35 -0.29
N VAL A 58 -0.71 8.78 -0.80
CA VAL A 58 0.09 9.39 -1.88
C VAL A 58 -0.73 9.51 -3.16
N ALA A 59 -1.46 8.45 -3.55
CA ALA A 59 -2.28 8.46 -4.76
C ALA A 59 -3.45 9.47 -4.68
N LEU A 60 -4.04 9.63 -3.50
CA LEU A 60 -5.12 10.59 -3.22
C LEU A 60 -4.61 12.02 -3.09
N SER A 61 -3.41 12.20 -2.53
CA SER A 61 -2.75 13.51 -2.38
C SER A 61 -2.40 14.12 -3.74
N GLY A 62 -2.41 13.33 -4.82
CA GLY A 62 -2.51 13.83 -6.18
C GLY A 62 -1.30 14.62 -6.66
N ARG A 63 -0.14 14.47 -6.00
CA ARG A 63 1.13 15.01 -6.51
C ARG A 63 1.35 14.42 -7.90
N ARG A 64 1.08 15.23 -8.92
CA ARG A 64 1.43 14.87 -10.29
C ARG A 64 2.95 14.72 -10.34
N PRO A 65 3.45 13.68 -11.01
CA PRO A 65 4.85 13.60 -11.33
C PRO A 65 5.29 14.88 -12.04
N ASP A 66 6.25 15.57 -11.46
CA ASP A 66 6.87 16.80 -11.95
C ASP A 66 7.66 16.59 -13.25
N TRP A 67 7.81 15.33 -13.69
CA TRP A 67 8.44 14.93 -14.95
C TRP A 67 7.45 14.63 -16.08
N VAL A 68 6.14 14.80 -15.87
CA VAL A 68 5.12 14.66 -16.91
C VAL A 68 4.64 16.05 -17.29
N ASP A 69 5.25 16.60 -18.34
CA ASP A 69 4.79 17.77 -19.10
C ASP A 69 3.57 17.42 -19.97
#